data_AF-A0A1E4R9Y2-F1
#
_entry.id   AF-A0A1E4R9Y2-F1
#
_cell.length_a   1.000
_cell.length_b   1.000
_cell.length_c   1.000
_cell.angle_alpha   90.00
_cell.angle_beta   90.00
_cell.angle_gamma   90.00
#
_symmetry.space_group_name_H-M   'P 1'
#
loop_
_entity.id
_entity.type
_entity.pdbx_description
1 polymer ?
#
loop_
_entity_poly.entity_id
_entity_poly.type
_entity_poly.pdbx_seq_one_letter_code
_entity_poly.pdbx_strand_id
1 'polypeptide(L)'
;MNFDTKYLIRWGIPGWILIMVLGPFIYFQFPIEINKIIKESNTLALGAFLTVIGVPLGYLLNQIHHSLFWVIKRFRFSRKILKQEKWYEYFRQEIQVDNMFFFDEKGLRKKERYQYLLSRKHELGGVTVSLGIVCIVQLIVNIQTSTMHGWSLCYFILSIILFLIIAISRWYSSKNIDKYFEHYLNESADPKYK
;
A
#
# COMPACT_ATOMS: atom_id res chain seq x y z
N MET A 1 -25.82 1.68 3.51
CA MET A 1 -24.38 1.68 3.84
C MET A 1 -23.82 3.04 3.44
N ASN A 2 -23.63 3.95 4.40
CA ASN A 2 -23.12 5.29 4.09
C ASN A 2 -21.67 5.14 3.65
N PHE A 3 -21.43 5.40 2.36
CA PHE A 3 -20.10 5.34 1.78
C PHE A 3 -19.31 6.53 2.29
N ASP A 4 -18.47 6.31 3.30
CA ASP A 4 -17.71 7.39 3.92
C ASP A 4 -16.56 7.80 2.97
N THR A 5 -16.58 9.05 2.49
CA THR A 5 -15.67 9.59 1.46
C THR A 5 -14.19 9.40 1.84
N LYS A 6 -13.90 9.30 3.14
CA LYS A 6 -12.59 8.99 3.69
C LYS A 6 -11.99 7.69 3.12
N TYR A 7 -12.79 6.65 2.89
CA TYR A 7 -12.31 5.38 2.34
C TYR A 7 -11.96 5.50 0.85
N LEU A 8 -12.74 6.27 0.09
CA LEU A 8 -12.51 6.49 -1.33
C LEU A 8 -11.19 7.24 -1.57
N ILE A 9 -10.95 8.30 -0.80
CA ILE A 9 -9.69 9.05 -0.84
C ILE A 9 -8.53 8.16 -0.41
N ARG A 10 -8.68 7.40 0.68
CA ARG A 10 -7.65 6.48 1.18
C ARG A 10 -7.25 5.44 0.14
N TRP A 11 -8.22 4.89 -0.60
CA TRP A 11 -7.94 3.91 -1.65
C TRP A 11 -7.43 4.55 -2.93
N GLY A 12 -7.79 5.79 -3.24
CA GLY A 12 -7.33 6.50 -4.44
C GLY A 12 -5.90 7.03 -4.37
N ILE A 13 -5.39 7.37 -3.18
CA ILE A 13 -4.05 7.96 -3.00
C ILE A 13 -2.94 7.14 -3.71
N PRO A 14 -2.83 5.81 -3.53
CA PRO A 14 -1.82 5.03 -4.26
C PRO A 14 -1.94 5.14 -5.78
N GLY A 15 -3.15 5.13 -6.33
CA GLY A 15 -3.37 5.23 -7.78
C GLY A 15 -3.03 6.61 -8.31
N TRP A 16 -3.42 7.67 -7.61
CA TRP A 16 -3.04 9.04 -7.99
C TRP A 16 -1.54 9.28 -7.88
N ILE A 17 -0.85 8.72 -6.88
CA ILE A 17 0.62 8.79 -6.81
C ILE A 17 1.26 8.11 -8.02
N LEU A 18 0.75 6.94 -8.43
CA LEU A 18 1.22 6.28 -9.65
C LEU A 18 1.10 7.21 -10.86
N ILE A 19 -0.09 7.79 -11.07
CA ILE A 19 -0.38 8.66 -12.21
C ILE A 19 0.45 9.94 -12.15
N MET A 20 0.56 10.59 -10.98
CA MET A 20 1.26 11.86 -10.84
C MET A 20 2.78 11.74 -10.97
N VAL A 21 3.36 10.59 -10.64
CA VAL A 21 4.81 10.38 -10.82
C VAL A 21 5.12 9.79 -12.20
N LEU A 22 4.27 8.89 -12.71
CA LEU A 22 4.50 8.28 -14.02
C LEU A 22 4.12 9.21 -15.18
N GLY A 23 3.03 9.97 -15.04
CA GLY A 23 2.47 10.83 -16.08
C GLY A 23 3.48 11.84 -16.63
N PRO A 24 4.09 12.69 -15.78
CA PRO A 24 5.11 13.64 -16.23
C PRO A 24 6.32 12.95 -16.87
N PHE A 25 6.78 11.83 -16.31
CA PHE A 25 7.89 11.06 -16.89
C PHE A 25 7.57 10.59 -18.31
N ILE A 26 6.39 10.00 -18.52
CA ILE A 26 5.93 9.54 -19.84
C ILE A 26 5.74 10.72 -20.80
N TYR A 27 5.18 11.84 -20.33
CA TYR A 27 5.02 13.05 -21.14
C TYR A 27 6.36 13.56 -21.69
N PHE A 28 7.39 13.66 -20.85
CA PHE A 28 8.71 14.13 -21.29
C PHE A 28 9.46 13.10 -22.14
N GLN A 29 9.17 11.81 -21.96
CA GLN A 29 9.80 10.74 -22.74
C GLN A 29 9.18 10.57 -24.13
N PHE A 30 7.88 10.85 -24.27
CA PHE A 30 7.10 10.70 -25.51
C PHE A 30 6.27 11.96 -25.81
N PRO A 31 6.91 13.13 -25.97
CA PRO A 31 6.18 14.40 -26.06
C PRO A 31 5.32 14.51 -27.31
N ILE A 32 5.71 13.89 -28.43
CA ILE A 32 4.98 14.00 -29.69
C ILE A 32 3.67 13.21 -29.60
N GLU A 33 3.76 11.97 -29.14
CA GLU A 33 2.65 11.03 -29.00
C GLU A 33 1.64 11.54 -27.98
N ILE A 34 2.11 12.01 -26.82
CA ILE A 34 1.22 12.51 -25.77
C ILE A 34 0.56 13.83 -26.20
N ASN A 35 1.28 14.75 -26.85
CA ASN A 35 0.66 15.98 -27.35
C ASN A 35 -0.38 15.71 -28.44
N LYS A 36 -0.21 14.66 -29.25
CA LYS A 36 -1.23 14.23 -30.20
C LYS A 36 -2.51 13.79 -29.48
N ILE A 37 -2.38 12.93 -28.47
CA ILE A 37 -3.52 12.47 -27.65
C ILE A 37 -4.22 13.65 -26.96
N ILE A 38 -3.47 14.58 -26.39
CA ILE A 38 -4.03 15.77 -25.72
C ILE A 38 -4.79 16.66 -26.70
N LYS A 39 -4.29 16.86 -27.92
CA LYS A 39 -4.97 17.68 -28.94
C LYS A 39 -6.24 17.03 -29.46
N GLU A 40 -6.27 15.71 -29.57
CA GLU A 40 -7.42 14.94 -30.06
C GLU A 40 -8.47 14.68 -28.97
N SER A 41 -8.13 14.87 -27.69
CA SER A 41 -9.02 14.60 -26.56
C SER A 41 -9.57 15.88 -25.93
N ASN A 42 -10.74 15.74 -25.29
CA ASN A 42 -11.25 16.78 -24.40
C ASN A 42 -10.43 16.75 -23.10
N THR A 43 -9.60 17.78 -22.88
CA THR A 43 -8.69 17.88 -21.73
C THR A 43 -9.43 17.84 -20.39
N LEU A 44 -10.62 18.42 -20.31
CA LEU A 44 -11.46 18.37 -19.11
C LEU A 44 -11.94 16.94 -18.83
N ALA A 45 -12.39 16.23 -19.88
CA ALA A 45 -12.81 14.84 -19.76
C ALA A 45 -11.64 13.92 -19.39
N LEU A 46 -10.46 14.15 -19.96
CA LEU A 46 -9.24 13.41 -19.64
C LEU A 46 -8.84 13.62 -18.16
N GLY A 47 -8.86 14.87 -17.67
CA GLY A 47 -8.61 15.20 -16.28
C GLY A 47 -9.60 14.50 -15.34
N ALA A 48 -10.89 14.58 -15.63
CA ALA A 48 -11.94 13.91 -14.86
C ALA A 48 -11.74 12.37 -14.84
N PHE A 49 -11.40 11.78 -15.98
CA PHE A 49 -11.10 10.35 -16.08
C PHE A 49 -9.91 9.95 -15.20
N LEU A 50 -8.81 10.71 -15.24
CA LEU A 50 -7.63 10.45 -14.41
C LEU A 50 -7.92 10.57 -12.90
N THR A 51 -8.79 11.49 -12.50
CA THR A 51 -9.23 11.59 -11.10
C THR A 51 -10.04 10.36 -10.69
N VAL A 52 -10.99 9.91 -11.53
CA VAL A 52 -11.85 8.77 -11.23
C VAL A 52 -11.05 7.46 -11.23
N ILE A 53 -10.17 7.24 -12.22
CA ILE A 53 -9.44 5.98 -12.39
C ILE A 53 -8.41 5.72 -11.28
N GLY A 54 -7.95 6.78 -10.60
CA GLY A 54 -7.03 6.61 -9.48
C GLY A 54 -7.60 5.80 -8.32
N VAL A 55 -8.93 5.82 -8.12
CA VAL A 55 -9.60 5.04 -7.07
C VAL A 55 -9.51 3.53 -7.32
N PRO A 56 -10.03 2.97 -8.44
CA PRO A 56 -9.92 1.54 -8.71
C PRO A 56 -8.45 1.10 -8.85
N LEU A 57 -7.60 1.94 -9.45
CA LEU A 57 -6.18 1.65 -9.56
C LEU A 57 -5.50 1.54 -8.19
N GLY A 58 -5.77 2.49 -7.29
CA GLY A 58 -5.22 2.48 -5.95
C GLY A 58 -5.76 1.34 -5.09
N TYR A 59 -7.02 0.94 -5.28
CA TYR A 59 -7.55 -0.29 -4.69
C TYR A 59 -6.75 -1.53 -5.13
N LEU A 60 -6.49 -1.69 -6.44
CA LEU A 60 -5.68 -2.79 -6.96
C LEU A 60 -4.26 -2.79 -6.38
N LEU A 61 -3.64 -1.62 -6.24
CA LEU A 61 -2.31 -1.49 -5.63
C LEU A 61 -2.31 -1.92 -4.15
N ASN A 62 -3.37 -1.59 -3.40
CA ASN A 62 -3.55 -2.09 -2.03
C ASN A 62 -3.72 -3.62 -1.99
N GLN A 63 -4.43 -4.21 -2.95
CA GLN A 63 -4.58 -5.67 -3.04
C GLN A 63 -3.26 -6.37 -3.39
N ILE A 64 -2.46 -5.78 -4.28
CA ILE A 64 -1.09 -6.26 -4.57
C ILE A 64 -0.24 -6.20 -3.29
N HIS A 65 -0.28 -5.10 -2.54
CA HIS A 65 0.44 -4.99 -1.26
C HIS A 65 0.02 -6.09 -0.29
N HIS A 66 -1.28 -6.26 -0.07
CA HIS A 66 -1.80 -7.28 0.84
C HIS A 66 -1.33 -8.67 0.42
N SER A 67 -1.43 -8.99 -0.87
CA SER A 67 -1.02 -10.28 -1.42
C SER A 67 0.48 -10.54 -1.23
N LEU A 68 1.35 -9.58 -1.61
CA LEU A 68 2.80 -9.74 -1.54
C LEU A 68 3.33 -9.83 -0.12
N PHE A 69 2.84 -8.95 0.76
CA PHE A 69 3.47 -8.75 2.06
C PHE A 69 2.76 -9.45 3.22
N TRP A 70 1.48 -9.81 3.05
CA TRP A 70 0.72 -10.53 4.05
C TRP A 70 0.54 -11.99 3.67
N VAL A 71 -0.07 -12.25 2.51
CA VAL A 71 -0.45 -13.60 2.08
C VAL A 71 0.77 -14.43 1.67
N ILE A 72 1.55 -13.93 0.71
CA ILE A 72 2.70 -14.66 0.14
C ILE A 72 3.81 -14.85 1.16
N LYS A 73 4.09 -13.84 2.01
CA LYS A 73 5.10 -13.98 3.08
C LYS A 73 4.77 -15.14 4.02
N ARG A 74 3.50 -15.30 4.39
CA ARG A 74 3.03 -16.41 5.24
C ARG A 74 3.08 -17.75 4.52
N PHE A 75 2.95 -17.76 3.18
CA PHE A 75 3.09 -18.97 2.36
C PHE A 75 4.55 -19.39 2.15
N ARG A 76 5.45 -18.44 1.82
CA ARG A 76 6.86 -18.69 1.44
C ARG A 76 7.72 -19.15 2.62
N PHE A 77 7.37 -18.79 3.85
CA PHE A 77 8.00 -19.28 5.08
C PHE A 77 7.58 -20.72 5.45
N SER A 78 6.68 -21.35 4.68
CA SER A 78 6.07 -22.63 5.02
C SER A 78 6.16 -23.64 3.87
N ARG A 79 7.37 -24.18 3.63
CA ARG A 79 7.57 -25.40 2.81
C ARG A 79 7.56 -26.66 3.68
N LYS A 80 6.40 -27.02 4.22
CA LYS A 80 6.01 -28.40 4.61
C LYS A 80 4.54 -28.37 5.06
N ILE A 81 3.93 -29.54 5.13
CA ILE A 81 2.50 -29.87 5.35
C ILE A 81 1.81 -29.16 6.56
N LEU A 82 2.52 -28.36 7.37
CA LEU A 82 2.04 -27.41 8.41
C LEU A 82 1.16 -26.23 7.90
N LYS A 83 0.59 -26.33 6.69
CA LYS A 83 -0.08 -25.21 6.00
C LYS A 83 -1.35 -24.70 6.68
N GLN A 84 -2.08 -25.58 7.37
CA GLN A 84 -3.33 -25.20 8.02
C GLN A 84 -3.09 -24.71 9.45
N GLU A 85 -2.25 -25.39 10.23
CA GLU A 85 -2.06 -25.09 11.66
C GLU A 85 -1.61 -23.65 11.92
N LYS A 86 -0.66 -23.11 11.13
CA LYS A 86 -0.19 -21.73 11.34
C LYS A 86 -1.23 -20.65 11.01
N TRP A 87 -2.10 -20.91 10.04
CA TRP A 87 -3.21 -19.99 9.75
C TRP A 87 -4.28 -20.08 10.82
N TYR A 88 -4.64 -21.29 11.25
CA TYR A 88 -5.56 -21.49 12.36
C TYR A 88 -5.04 -20.88 13.66
N GLU A 89 -3.75 -21.01 13.95
CA GLU A 89 -3.11 -20.39 15.10
C GLU A 89 -3.17 -18.86 15.00
N TYR A 90 -2.80 -18.29 13.85
CA TYR A 90 -2.92 -16.84 13.63
C TYR A 90 -4.36 -16.34 13.83
N PHE A 91 -5.34 -17.00 13.23
CA PHE A 91 -6.75 -16.60 13.39
C PHE A 91 -7.23 -16.79 14.82
N ARG A 92 -6.78 -17.83 15.52
CA ARG A 92 -7.09 -18.03 16.94
C ARG A 92 -6.52 -16.91 17.80
N GLN A 93 -5.26 -16.52 17.58
CA GLN A 93 -4.61 -15.39 18.27
C GLN A 93 -5.35 -14.08 17.98
N GLU A 94 -5.78 -13.86 16.74
CA GLU A 94 -6.54 -12.67 16.34
C GLU A 94 -7.91 -12.60 17.05
N ILE A 95 -8.64 -13.73 17.12
CA ILE A 95 -9.90 -13.83 17.89
C ILE A 95 -9.66 -13.58 19.38
N GLN A 96 -8.57 -14.11 19.95
CA GLN A 96 -8.25 -13.92 21.36
C GLN A 96 -8.00 -12.44 21.69
N VAL A 97 -7.24 -11.75 20.84
CA VAL A 97 -6.98 -10.30 20.97
C VAL A 97 -8.27 -9.49 20.77
N ASP A 98 -9.13 -9.87 19.82
CA ASP A 98 -10.40 -9.17 19.61
C ASP A 98 -11.34 -9.32 20.81
N ASN A 99 -11.44 -10.52 21.40
CA ASN A 99 -12.22 -10.75 22.62
C ASN A 99 -11.75 -9.87 23.79
N MET A 100 -10.43 -9.71 23.96
CA MET A 100 -9.85 -8.82 24.99
C MET A 100 -10.35 -7.37 24.83
N PHE A 101 -10.58 -6.90 23.60
CA PHE A 101 -11.05 -5.53 23.36
C PHE A 101 -12.48 -5.26 23.83
N PHE A 102 -13.30 -6.30 24.04
CA PHE A 102 -14.71 -6.16 24.42
C PHE A 102 -14.96 -6.13 25.94
N PHE A 103 -13.94 -6.39 26.77
CA PHE A 103 -14.12 -6.51 28.21
C PHE A 103 -14.24 -5.19 28.99
N ASP A 104 -13.68 -4.07 28.50
CA ASP A 104 -13.62 -2.78 29.23
C ASP A 104 -13.57 -1.58 28.26
N GLU A 105 -13.92 -0.37 28.72
CA GLU A 105 -13.77 0.89 27.98
C GLU A 105 -12.33 1.14 27.52
N LYS A 106 -11.34 0.68 28.30
CA LYS A 106 -9.93 0.70 27.90
C LYS A 106 -9.66 -0.20 26.70
N GLY A 107 -10.40 -1.30 26.55
CA GLY A 107 -10.36 -2.21 25.41
C GLY A 107 -10.76 -1.52 24.11
N LEU A 108 -11.79 -0.67 24.15
CA LEU A 108 -12.22 0.11 22.98
C LEU A 108 -11.11 1.06 22.48
N ARG A 109 -10.46 1.79 23.39
CA ARG A 109 -9.32 2.65 23.04
C ARG A 109 -8.13 1.88 22.45
N LYS A 110 -7.84 0.69 22.98
CA LYS A 110 -6.79 -0.21 22.44
C LYS A 110 -7.15 -0.68 21.03
N LYS A 111 -8.41 -1.04 20.80
CA LYS A 111 -8.93 -1.42 19.47
C LYS A 111 -8.79 -0.28 18.46
N GLU A 112 -9.20 0.93 18.81
CA GLU A 112 -9.05 2.11 17.95
C GLU A 112 -7.58 2.37 17.59
N ARG A 113 -6.68 2.26 18.58
CA ARG A 113 -5.25 2.41 18.35
C ARG A 113 -4.70 1.32 17.43
N TYR A 114 -5.09 0.07 17.64
CA TYR A 114 -4.69 -1.06 16.80
C TYR A 114 -5.17 -0.89 15.35
N GLN A 115 -6.44 -0.54 15.16
CA GLN A 115 -7.04 -0.25 13.85
C GLN A 115 -6.34 0.90 13.14
N TYR A 116 -6.00 1.97 13.87
CA TYR A 116 -5.23 3.10 13.34
C TYR A 116 -3.86 2.66 12.82
N LEU A 117 -3.11 1.89 13.62
CA LEU A 117 -1.78 1.40 13.25
C LEU A 117 -1.84 0.43 12.06
N LEU A 118 -2.83 -0.45 12.05
CA LEU A 118 -3.07 -1.38 10.94
C LEU A 118 -3.43 -0.62 9.65
N SER A 119 -4.34 0.34 9.74
CA SER A 119 -4.70 1.22 8.62
C SER A 119 -3.48 1.94 8.06
N ARG A 120 -2.61 2.48 8.93
CA ARG A 120 -1.39 3.18 8.50
C ARG A 120 -0.43 2.26 7.75
N LYS A 121 -0.27 1.01 8.19
CA LYS A 121 0.55 -0.01 7.50
C LYS A 121 0.02 -0.30 6.09
N HIS A 122 -1.30 -0.38 5.91
CA HIS A 122 -1.91 -0.65 4.61
C HIS A 122 -1.84 0.57 3.68
N GLU A 123 -2.10 1.77 4.19
CA GLU A 123 -1.97 3.03 3.44
C GLU A 123 -0.55 3.19 2.86
N LEU A 124 0.47 3.09 3.72
CA LEU A 124 1.87 3.14 3.28
C LEU A 124 2.22 1.96 2.37
N GLY A 125 1.53 0.83 2.55
CA GLY A 125 1.60 -0.36 1.74
C GLY A 125 1.29 -0.13 0.27
N GLY A 126 0.10 0.42 -0.02
CA GLY A 126 -0.32 0.75 -1.37
C GLY A 126 0.62 1.75 -2.04
N VAL A 127 1.04 2.79 -1.32
CA VAL A 127 1.97 3.80 -1.86
C VAL A 127 3.34 3.18 -2.16
N THR A 128 3.84 2.28 -1.31
CA THR A 128 5.10 1.56 -1.57
C THR A 128 5.01 0.75 -2.86
N VAL A 129 3.91 0.02 -3.09
CA VAL A 129 3.71 -0.75 -4.32
C VAL A 129 3.60 0.17 -5.53
N SER A 130 2.86 1.28 -5.40
CA SER A 130 2.78 2.31 -6.44
C SER A 130 4.16 2.78 -6.87
N LEU A 131 4.97 3.28 -5.93
CA LEU A 131 6.32 3.79 -6.23
C LEU A 131 7.26 2.69 -6.73
N GLY A 132 7.10 1.45 -6.25
CA GLY A 132 7.82 0.30 -6.79
C GLY A 132 7.53 0.04 -8.26
N ILE A 133 6.25 0.09 -8.66
CA ILE A 133 5.83 -0.05 -10.06
C ILE A 133 6.35 1.12 -10.89
N VAL A 134 6.27 2.36 -10.37
CA VAL A 134 6.86 3.54 -11.04
C VAL A 134 8.33 3.30 -11.36
N CYS A 135 9.13 2.86 -10.38
CA CYS A 135 10.55 2.59 -10.58
C CYS A 135 10.78 1.51 -11.64
N ILE A 136 9.98 0.43 -11.63
CA ILE A 136 10.09 -0.64 -12.63
C ILE A 136 9.76 -0.12 -14.03
N VAL A 137 8.67 0.63 -14.19
CA VAL A 137 8.26 1.17 -15.49
C VAL A 137 9.29 2.18 -16.01
N GLN A 138 9.76 3.09 -15.17
CA GLN A 138 10.80 4.06 -15.54
C GLN A 138 12.09 3.35 -15.99
N LEU A 139 12.50 2.29 -15.28
CA LEU A 139 13.67 1.50 -15.66
C LEU A 139 13.47 0.84 -17.04
N ILE A 140 12.34 0.18 -17.26
CA ILE A 140 12.03 -0.47 -18.55
C ILE A 140 12.04 0.54 -19.69
N VAL A 141 11.37 1.69 -19.50
CA VAL A 141 11.29 2.74 -20.51
C VAL A 141 12.67 3.30 -20.80
N ASN A 142 13.45 3.67 -19.79
CA ASN A 142 14.81 4.19 -19.96
C ASN A 142 15.74 3.22 -20.70
N ILE A 143 15.58 1.91 -20.49
CA ILE A 143 16.31 0.87 -21.24
C ILE A 143 15.85 0.85 -22.70
N GLN A 144 14.54 0.84 -22.96
CA GLN A 144 13.99 0.77 -24.31
C GLN A 144 14.32 2.01 -25.16
N THR A 145 14.27 3.19 -24.56
CA THR A 145 14.56 4.47 -25.24
C THR A 145 16.03 4.85 -25.20
N SER A 146 16.87 4.06 -24.52
CA SER A 146 18.30 4.36 -24.30
C SER A 146 18.55 5.75 -23.69
N THR A 147 17.59 6.27 -22.92
CA THR A 147 17.63 7.60 -22.33
C THR A 147 18.15 7.61 -20.90
N MET A 148 18.91 6.62 -20.43
CA MET A 148 19.36 6.56 -19.02
C MET A 148 20.49 7.56 -18.69
N HIS A 149 20.29 8.84 -18.97
CA HIS A 149 21.21 9.95 -18.74
C HIS A 149 20.44 11.28 -18.63
N GLY A 150 21.05 12.31 -18.05
CA GLY A 150 20.43 13.63 -17.93
C GLY A 150 19.16 13.64 -17.07
N TRP A 151 18.08 14.25 -17.58
CA TRP A 151 16.86 14.51 -16.81
C TRP A 151 16.13 13.24 -16.33
N SER A 152 16.08 12.22 -17.16
CA SER A 152 15.37 10.95 -16.89
C SER A 152 16.05 10.16 -15.77
N LEU A 153 17.38 10.18 -15.71
CA LEU A 153 18.17 9.60 -14.64
C LEU A 153 17.94 10.35 -13.32
N CYS A 154 17.96 11.69 -13.34
CA CYS A 154 17.62 12.50 -12.18
C CYS A 154 16.20 12.22 -11.67
N TYR A 155 15.23 12.10 -12.58
CA TYR A 155 13.83 11.79 -12.25
C TYR A 155 13.68 10.37 -11.66
N PHE A 156 14.41 9.41 -12.21
CA PHE A 156 14.44 8.03 -11.71
C PHE A 156 15.08 7.96 -10.31
N ILE A 157 16.20 8.65 -10.08
CA ILE A 157 16.83 8.75 -8.75
C ILE A 157 15.86 9.37 -7.74
N LEU A 158 15.17 10.46 -8.10
CA LEU A 158 14.15 11.07 -7.24
C LEU A 158 13.03 10.07 -6.89
N SER A 159 12.56 9.31 -7.87
CA SER A 159 11.53 8.28 -7.68
C SER A 159 12.02 7.16 -6.75
N ILE A 160 13.29 6.75 -6.85
CA ILE A 160 13.93 5.79 -5.93
C ILE A 160 14.00 6.36 -4.51
N ILE A 161 14.43 7.62 -4.34
CA ILE A 161 14.51 8.25 -3.01
C ILE A 161 13.14 8.27 -2.35
N LEU A 162 12.09 8.69 -3.08
CA LEU A 162 10.72 8.67 -2.58
C LEU A 162 10.27 7.25 -2.21
N PHE A 163 10.56 6.26 -3.07
CA PHE A 163 10.28 4.86 -2.80
C PHE A 163 10.94 4.39 -1.50
N LEU A 164 12.24 4.68 -1.30
CA LEU A 164 13.00 4.28 -0.13
C LEU A 164 12.45 4.92 1.16
N ILE A 165 12.14 6.22 1.15
CA ILE A 165 11.57 6.92 2.31
C ILE A 165 10.24 6.27 2.73
N ILE A 166 9.35 6.03 1.78
CA ILE A 166 8.06 5.40 2.05
C ILE A 166 8.22 3.94 2.49
N ALA A 167 9.16 3.20 1.88
CA ALA A 167 9.46 1.83 2.25
C ALA A 167 9.98 1.72 3.69
N ILE A 168 10.86 2.64 4.12
CA ILE A 168 11.34 2.73 5.51
C ILE A 168 10.18 3.06 6.46
N SER A 169 9.34 4.03 6.12
CA SER A 169 8.17 4.39 6.92
C SER A 169 7.21 3.21 7.09
N ARG A 170 6.96 2.47 6.00
CA ARG A 170 6.17 1.24 6.00
C ARG A 170 6.80 0.15 6.87
N TRP A 171 8.12 -0.01 6.80
CA TRP A 171 8.84 -0.99 7.61
C TRP A 171 8.70 -0.68 9.11
N TYR A 172 8.89 0.57 9.51
CA TYR A 172 8.61 1.04 10.87
C TYR A 172 7.17 0.74 11.27
N SER A 173 6.18 1.12 10.45
CA SER A 173 4.76 0.87 10.73
C SER A 173 4.44 -0.61 10.87
N SER A 174 5.09 -1.48 10.07
CA SER A 174 4.94 -2.93 10.18
C SER A 174 5.50 -3.45 11.50
N LYS A 175 6.71 -3.03 11.88
CA LYS A 175 7.32 -3.47 13.15
C LYS A 175 6.54 -2.97 14.36
N ASN A 176 5.96 -1.78 14.26
CA ASN A 176 5.15 -1.22 15.33
C ASN A 176 3.86 -2.03 15.54
N ILE A 177 3.09 -2.32 14.48
CA ILE A 177 1.86 -3.13 14.63
C ILE A 177 2.17 -4.55 15.10
N ASP A 178 3.25 -5.15 14.62
CA ASP A 178 3.63 -6.51 15.01
C ASP A 178 3.93 -6.57 16.52
N LYS A 179 4.66 -5.57 17.06
CA LYS A 179 4.90 -5.45 18.52
C LYS A 179 3.63 -5.20 19.32
N TYR A 180 2.71 -4.38 18.82
CA TYR A 180 1.42 -4.13 19.48
C TYR A 180 0.56 -5.40 19.53
N PHE A 181 0.55 -6.17 18.44
CA PHE A 181 -0.17 -7.45 18.39
C PHE A 181 0.39 -8.44 19.41
N GLU A 182 1.73 -8.59 19.49
CA GLU A 182 2.39 -9.44 20.49
C GLU A 182 2.06 -9.00 21.91
N HIS A 183 2.08 -7.69 22.18
CA HIS A 183 1.74 -7.14 23.50
C HIS A 183 0.30 -7.49 23.91
N TYR A 184 -0.67 -7.27 23.02
CA TYR A 184 -2.07 -7.59 23.31
C TYR A 184 -2.34 -9.09 23.37
N LEU A 185 -1.62 -9.90 22.59
CA LEU A 185 -1.74 -11.35 22.68
C LEU A 185 -1.29 -11.85 24.06
N ASN A 186 -0.16 -11.36 24.57
CA ASN A 186 0.33 -11.70 25.90
C ASN A 186 -0.65 -11.23 27.00
N GLU A 187 -1.20 -10.02 26.87
CA GLU A 187 -2.19 -9.50 27.81
C GLU A 187 -3.48 -10.32 27.80
N SER A 188 -3.95 -10.75 26.62
CA SER A 188 -5.13 -11.59 26.47
C SER A 188 -4.98 -13.02 27.02
N ALA A 189 -3.74 -13.44 27.34
CA ALA A 189 -3.46 -14.72 27.98
C ALA A 189 -3.52 -14.63 29.52
N ASP A 190 -3.54 -13.41 30.10
CA ASP A 190 -3.68 -13.18 31.54
C ASP A 190 -5.06 -13.67 32.02
N PRO A 191 -5.13 -14.44 33.13
CA PRO A 191 -6.39 -14.93 33.71
C PRO A 191 -7.44 -13.84 33.96
N LYS A 192 -7.06 -12.56 34.10
CA LYS A 192 -7.99 -11.44 34.28
C LYS A 192 -8.92 -11.19 33.09
N TYR A 193 -8.60 -11.72 31.91
CA TYR A 193 -9.36 -11.52 30.68
C TYR A 193 -9.92 -12.83 30.09
N LYS A 194 -9.92 -13.93 30.88
CA LYS A 194 -10.62 -15.19 30.58
C LYS A 194 -11.96 -15.25 31.29
#